data_AF-A0A093Q785-F1
#
_entry.id   AF-A0A093Q785-F1
#
_cell.length_a   1.000
_cell.length_b   1.000
_cell.length_c   1.000
_cell.angle_alpha   90.00
_cell.angle_beta   90.00
_cell.angle_gamma   90.00
#
_symmetry.space_group_name_H-M   'P 1'
#
loop_
_entity.id
_entity.type
_entity.pdbx_description
1 polymer ?
#
loop_
_entity_poly.entity_id
_entity_poly.type
_entity_poly.pdbx_seq_one_letter_code
_entity_poly.pdbx_strand_id
1 'polypeptide(L)'
;KEILEKYCDPFTAQWEGVIGNVRVPSQAEWEQLLTSCSAFLFYGMERFMSHVLLNRLVAMNIPKCNLMILLDLVRSQQSYQRITNADIHKSCLHITLERPTETAMLLSLTGVGCVVATQWYTSLQENAERLEILFHNLLSNGRTTGQTVHILQK
;
A
#
# COMPACT_ATOMS: atom_id res chain seq x y z
N LYS A 1 0.44 0.35 -16.30
CA LYS A 1 1.72 0.40 -17.04
C LYS A 1 2.03 1.83 -17.43
N GLU A 2 1.08 2.53 -18.08
CA GLU A 2 1.20 3.95 -18.44
C GLU A 2 1.64 4.88 -17.30
N ILE A 3 1.07 4.76 -16.09
CA ILE A 3 1.50 5.58 -14.94
C ILE A 3 2.97 5.31 -14.56
N LEU A 4 3.39 4.05 -14.52
CA LEU A 4 4.79 3.72 -14.21
C LEU A 4 5.71 4.27 -15.30
N GLU A 5 5.40 4.06 -16.57
CA GLU A 5 6.19 4.59 -17.69
C GLU A 5 6.31 6.12 -17.67
N LYS A 6 5.24 6.82 -17.25
CA LYS A 6 5.22 8.28 -17.14
C LYS A 6 6.15 8.83 -16.05
N TYR A 7 6.30 8.11 -14.93
CA TYR A 7 7.01 8.62 -13.75
C TYR A 7 8.32 7.90 -13.41
N CYS A 8 8.56 6.69 -13.94
CA CYS A 8 9.75 5.88 -13.65
C CYS A 8 11.05 6.56 -14.09
N ASP A 9 11.20 6.84 -15.39
CA ASP A 9 12.44 7.38 -15.95
C ASP A 9 12.77 8.81 -15.47
N PRO A 10 11.81 9.74 -15.35
CA PRO A 10 12.13 11.13 -14.99
C PRO A 10 12.33 11.39 -13.49
N PHE A 11 11.77 10.58 -12.58
CA PHE A 11 11.71 10.95 -11.16
C PHE A 11 12.34 9.95 -10.19
N THR A 12 12.65 8.74 -10.63
CA THR A 12 12.94 7.63 -9.71
C THR A 12 14.00 6.71 -10.27
N ALA A 13 15.21 6.79 -9.70
CA ALA A 13 16.39 6.09 -10.24
C ALA A 13 16.28 4.55 -10.18
N GLN A 14 15.49 3.98 -9.25
CA GLN A 14 15.37 2.52 -9.04
C GLN A 14 13.97 2.14 -8.54
N TRP A 15 13.09 1.71 -9.44
CA TRP A 15 11.86 1.00 -9.06
C TRP A 15 12.12 -0.50 -9.00
N GLU A 16 11.86 -1.09 -7.85
CA GLU A 16 11.85 -2.53 -7.66
C GLU A 16 10.46 -2.96 -7.19
N GLY A 17 9.95 -4.06 -7.74
CA GLY A 17 8.64 -4.56 -7.35
C GLY A 17 8.06 -5.59 -8.29
N VAL A 18 6.82 -5.98 -8.00
CA VAL A 18 6.09 -6.99 -8.75
C VAL A 18 4.79 -6.39 -9.28
N ILE A 19 4.55 -6.54 -10.57
CA ILE A 19 3.28 -6.17 -11.20
C ILE A 19 2.38 -7.41 -11.21
N GLY A 20 1.11 -7.26 -10.84
CA GLY A 20 0.19 -8.38 -10.59
C GLY A 20 -0.11 -9.30 -11.80
N ASN A 21 0.28 -8.91 -13.01
CA ASN A 21 0.19 -9.78 -14.20
C ASN A 21 1.39 -10.73 -14.34
N VAL A 22 2.43 -10.59 -13.51
CA VAL A 22 3.62 -11.44 -13.51
C VAL A 22 3.44 -12.60 -12.53
N ARG A 23 3.20 -12.30 -11.25
CA ARG A 23 3.01 -13.27 -10.16
C ARG A 23 2.58 -12.59 -8.87
N VAL A 24 2.22 -13.40 -7.87
CA VAL A 24 2.07 -12.94 -6.48
C VAL A 24 3.44 -12.98 -5.78
N PRO A 25 3.85 -11.93 -5.06
CA PRO A 25 5.09 -11.97 -4.28
C PRO A 25 5.02 -12.99 -3.14
N SER A 26 6.13 -13.66 -2.86
CA SER A 26 6.29 -14.47 -1.65
C SER A 26 6.44 -13.58 -0.41
N GLN A 27 6.27 -14.16 0.78
CA GLN A 27 6.42 -13.41 2.04
C GLN A 27 7.85 -12.85 2.21
N ALA A 28 8.88 -13.60 1.81
CA ALA A 28 10.26 -13.14 1.87
C ALA A 28 10.50 -11.91 0.95
N GLU A 29 9.84 -11.88 -0.20
CA GLU A 29 9.95 -10.73 -1.11
C GLU A 29 9.22 -9.50 -0.58
N TRP A 30 8.06 -9.66 0.06
CA TRP A 30 7.43 -8.55 0.78
C TRP A 30 8.35 -7.97 1.85
N GLU A 31 8.97 -8.83 2.68
CA GLU A 31 9.91 -8.40 3.71
C GLU A 31 11.12 -7.67 3.11
N GLN A 32 11.70 -8.21 2.04
CA GLN A 32 12.83 -7.59 1.36
C GLN A 32 12.47 -6.22 0.78
N LEU A 33 11.37 -6.12 0.02
CA LEU A 33 10.93 -4.87 -0.60
C LEU A 33 10.59 -3.79 0.44
N LEU A 34 9.94 -4.18 1.54
CA LEU A 34 9.59 -3.25 2.61
C LEU A 34 10.85 -2.72 3.31
N THR A 35 11.81 -3.58 3.64
CA THR A 35 13.01 -3.19 4.41
C THR A 35 14.10 -2.47 3.60
N SER A 36 14.10 -2.59 2.27
CA SER A 36 15.09 -1.94 1.40
C SER A 36 14.65 -0.60 0.80
N CYS A 37 13.36 -0.27 0.85
CA CYS A 37 12.82 0.90 0.16
C CYS A 37 12.94 2.21 0.96
N SER A 38 13.04 3.33 0.23
CA SER A 38 12.89 4.69 0.78
C SER A 38 11.43 5.19 0.71
N ALA A 39 10.67 4.68 -0.26
CA ALA A 39 9.24 4.85 -0.38
C ALA A 39 8.62 3.58 -0.93
N PHE A 40 7.41 3.25 -0.48
CA PHE A 40 6.70 2.04 -0.85
C PHE A 40 5.31 2.38 -1.42
N LEU A 41 4.95 1.78 -2.56
CA LEU A 41 3.62 1.85 -3.12
C LEU A 41 2.98 0.47 -3.13
N PHE A 42 1.83 0.35 -2.48
CA PHE A 42 0.90 -0.75 -2.70
C PHE A 42 -0.31 -0.22 -3.48
N TYR A 43 -0.60 -0.85 -4.63
CA TYR A 43 -1.80 -0.60 -5.42
C TYR A 43 -2.38 -1.96 -5.81
N GLY A 44 -3.53 -2.32 -5.21
CA GLY A 44 -4.02 -3.69 -5.38
C GLY A 44 -5.39 -3.98 -4.79
N MET A 45 -5.80 -5.23 -4.98
CA MET A 45 -7.04 -5.78 -4.45
C MET A 45 -6.93 -6.06 -2.96
N GLU A 46 -8.06 -6.00 -2.25
CA GLU A 46 -8.19 -6.39 -0.84
C GLU A 46 -7.42 -5.47 0.11
N ARG A 47 -7.31 -5.84 1.39
CA ARG A 47 -6.53 -5.10 2.39
C ARG A 47 -5.04 -5.39 2.16
N PHE A 48 -4.16 -4.44 2.43
CA PHE A 48 -2.70 -4.69 2.44
C PHE A 48 -2.34 -5.92 3.32
N MET A 49 -2.99 -6.03 4.48
CA MET A 49 -2.79 -7.14 5.43
C MET A 49 -3.29 -8.51 4.92
N SER A 50 -4.01 -8.57 3.79
CA SER A 50 -4.30 -9.85 3.12
C SER A 50 -3.08 -10.44 2.40
N HIS A 51 -2.06 -9.61 2.12
CA HIS A 51 -0.88 -9.99 1.34
C HIS A 51 0.36 -10.22 2.20
N VAL A 52 0.41 -9.63 3.39
CA VAL A 52 1.55 -9.72 4.32
C VAL A 52 1.09 -10.36 5.62
N LEU A 53 1.90 -11.28 6.15
CA LEU A 53 1.60 -11.91 7.44
C LEU A 53 1.84 -10.92 8.60
N LEU A 54 0.80 -10.70 9.41
CA LEU A 54 0.83 -9.77 10.55
C LEU A 54 2.03 -10.00 11.46
N ASN A 55 2.27 -11.25 11.88
CA ASN A 55 3.36 -11.60 12.80
C ASN A 55 4.75 -11.32 12.23
N ARG A 56 4.92 -11.40 10.90
CA ARG A 56 6.16 -11.01 10.22
C ARG A 56 6.26 -9.50 10.13
N LEU A 57 5.19 -8.81 9.75
CA LEU A 57 5.17 -7.35 9.64
C LEU A 57 5.59 -6.67 10.94
N VAL A 58 4.97 -7.04 12.07
CA VAL A 58 5.24 -6.40 13.36
C VAL A 58 6.63 -6.71 13.92
N ALA A 59 7.29 -7.77 13.43
CA ALA A 59 8.65 -8.12 13.81
C ALA A 59 9.71 -7.42 12.96
N MET A 60 9.31 -6.76 11.86
CA MET A 60 10.23 -6.03 11.00
C MET A 60 10.64 -4.67 11.59
N ASN A 61 11.80 -4.19 11.15
CA ASN A 61 12.27 -2.83 11.36
C ASN A 61 12.42 -2.15 9.99
N ILE A 62 11.56 -1.19 9.70
CA ILE A 62 11.39 -0.55 8.39
C ILE A 62 11.71 0.97 8.45
N PRO A 63 12.83 1.40 9.07
CA PRO A 63 13.08 2.83 9.31
C PRO A 63 13.50 3.60 8.05
N LYS A 64 13.86 2.88 6.99
CA LYS A 64 14.26 3.48 5.71
C LYS A 64 13.06 3.98 4.90
N CYS A 65 11.88 3.40 5.13
CA CYS A 65 10.68 3.75 4.39
C CYS A 65 10.09 5.06 4.95
N ASN A 66 10.40 6.17 4.27
CA ASN A 66 9.94 7.50 4.66
C ASN A 66 8.49 7.76 4.25
N LEU A 67 8.00 7.08 3.22
CA LEU A 67 6.66 7.23 2.68
C LEU A 67 6.11 5.90 2.22
N MET A 68 4.99 5.47 2.79
CA MET A 68 4.22 4.32 2.33
C MET A 68 2.85 4.79 1.84
N ILE A 69 2.51 4.44 0.61
CA ILE A 69 1.22 4.73 -0.01
C ILE A 69 0.47 3.40 -0.17
N LEU A 70 -0.66 3.27 0.53
CA LEU A 70 -1.57 2.14 0.47
C LEU A 70 -2.84 2.53 -0.29
N LEU A 71 -2.89 2.15 -1.57
CA LEU A 71 -4.07 2.19 -2.41
C LEU A 71 -4.68 0.79 -2.51
N ASP A 72 -5.10 0.30 -1.34
CA ASP A 72 -5.74 -1.00 -1.13
C ASP A 72 -7.26 -0.85 -0.99
N LEU A 73 -7.92 -1.79 -0.30
CA LEU A 73 -9.36 -1.85 -0.04
C LEU A 73 -10.23 -1.96 -1.30
N VAL A 74 -9.66 -2.45 -2.40
CA VAL A 74 -10.45 -2.72 -3.60
C VAL A 74 -11.18 -4.05 -3.47
N ARG A 75 -12.50 -4.05 -3.70
CA ARG A 75 -13.32 -5.27 -3.62
C ARG A 75 -14.04 -5.57 -4.93
N SER A 76 -13.87 -6.80 -5.40
CA SER A 76 -14.81 -7.50 -6.27
C SER A 76 -15.64 -8.53 -5.48
N GLN A 77 -16.73 -9.04 -6.06
CA GLN A 77 -17.51 -10.13 -5.47
C GLN A 77 -16.66 -11.37 -5.16
N GLN A 78 -15.72 -11.71 -6.05
CA GLN A 78 -14.79 -12.83 -5.84
C GLN A 78 -13.82 -12.57 -4.69
N SER A 79 -13.26 -11.36 -4.61
CA SER A 79 -12.37 -10.98 -3.50
C SER A 79 -13.10 -10.97 -2.15
N TYR A 80 -14.38 -10.56 -2.15
CA TYR A 80 -15.22 -10.59 -0.95
C TYR A 80 -15.32 -12.01 -0.40
N GLN A 81 -15.62 -12.99 -1.27
CA GLN A 81 -15.73 -14.40 -0.89
C GLN A 81 -14.39 -14.93 -0.38
N ARG A 82 -13.28 -14.63 -1.06
CA ARG A 82 -11.94 -15.05 -0.65
C ARG A 82 -11.55 -14.51 0.73
N ILE A 83 -11.73 -13.19 0.98
CA ILE A 83 -11.45 -12.59 2.29
C ILE A 83 -12.34 -13.21 3.36
N THR A 84 -13.63 -13.36 3.08
CA THR A 84 -14.58 -13.93 4.06
C THR A 84 -14.15 -15.34 4.45
N ASN A 85 -13.77 -16.18 3.48
CA ASN A 85 -13.28 -17.53 3.74
C ASN A 85 -11.94 -17.53 4.51
N ALA A 86 -11.03 -16.61 4.19
CA ALA A 86 -9.76 -16.48 4.91
C ALA A 86 -9.94 -16.01 6.36
N ASP A 87 -10.93 -15.14 6.61
CA ASP A 87 -11.23 -14.58 7.92
C ASP A 87 -11.93 -15.58 8.85
N ILE A 88 -12.54 -16.67 8.34
CA ILE A 88 -13.21 -17.72 9.16
C ILE A 88 -12.27 -18.30 10.23
N HIS A 89 -10.98 -18.43 9.91
CA HIS A 89 -9.99 -19.00 10.81
C HIS A 89 -9.27 -17.97 11.68
N LYS A 90 -9.59 -16.68 11.55
CA LYS A 90 -8.96 -15.60 12.31
C LYS A 90 -9.81 -15.23 13.52
N SER A 91 -9.13 -14.84 14.61
CA SER A 91 -9.83 -14.26 15.76
C SER A 91 -10.34 -12.85 15.43
N CYS A 92 -11.37 -12.40 16.16
CA CYS A 92 -11.90 -11.04 16.03
C CYS A 92 -10.83 -9.96 16.24
N LEU A 93 -9.91 -10.20 17.19
CA LEU A 93 -8.77 -9.32 17.43
C LEU A 93 -7.84 -9.26 16.22
N HIS A 94 -7.55 -10.42 15.60
CA HIS A 94 -6.70 -10.47 14.41
C HIS A 94 -7.32 -9.68 13.25
N ILE A 95 -8.62 -9.86 12.98
CA ILE A 95 -9.35 -9.12 11.94
C ILE A 95 -9.36 -7.61 12.23
N THR A 96 -9.45 -7.22 13.51
CA THR A 96 -9.43 -5.81 13.91
C THR A 96 -8.09 -5.15 13.59
N LEU A 97 -6.97 -5.86 13.77
CA LEU A 97 -5.63 -5.35 13.42
C LEU A 97 -5.42 -5.16 11.92
N GLU A 98 -6.25 -5.77 11.07
CA GLU A 98 -6.20 -5.61 9.61
C GLU A 98 -7.00 -4.41 9.10
N ARG A 99 -7.69 -3.68 9.98
CA ARG A 99 -8.43 -2.48 9.59
C ARG A 99 -7.47 -1.35 9.20
N PRO A 100 -7.92 -0.35 8.42
CA PRO A 100 -7.02 0.66 7.86
C PRO A 100 -6.27 1.47 8.92
N THR A 101 -6.96 1.87 9.99
CA THR A 101 -6.36 2.65 11.08
C THR A 101 -5.31 1.85 11.85
N GLU A 102 -5.64 0.61 12.21
CA GLU A 102 -4.77 -0.32 12.93
C GLU A 102 -3.55 -0.70 12.07
N THR A 103 -3.76 -0.91 10.77
CA THR A 103 -2.68 -1.15 9.81
C THR A 103 -1.71 0.04 9.77
N ALA A 104 -2.23 1.27 9.71
CA ALA A 104 -1.39 2.47 9.75
C ALA A 104 -0.61 2.57 11.07
N MET A 105 -1.24 2.28 12.22
CA MET A 105 -0.56 2.25 13.52
C MET A 105 0.58 1.23 13.55
N LEU A 106 0.34 0.01 13.05
CA LEU A 106 1.35 -1.04 13.01
C LEU A 106 2.52 -0.66 12.11
N LEU A 107 2.27 -0.06 10.94
CA LEU A 107 3.31 0.44 10.05
C LEU A 107 4.13 1.58 10.68
N SER A 108 3.48 2.48 11.42
CA SER A 108 4.20 3.50 12.18
C SER A 108 5.07 2.88 13.27
N LEU A 109 4.58 1.85 13.97
CA LEU A 109 5.35 1.14 15.01
C LEU A 109 6.55 0.38 14.45
N THR A 110 6.49 -0.10 13.20
CA THR A 110 7.64 -0.76 12.53
C THR A 110 8.67 0.23 12.00
N GLY A 111 8.41 1.54 12.09
CA GLY A 111 9.36 2.60 11.74
C GLY A 111 9.08 3.34 10.43
N VAL A 112 7.94 3.10 9.77
CA VAL A 112 7.56 3.86 8.57
C VAL A 112 7.30 5.33 8.92
N GLY A 113 7.97 6.25 8.22
CA GLY A 113 7.95 7.68 8.52
C GLY A 113 6.62 8.38 8.23
N CYS A 114 5.94 8.00 7.15
CA CYS A 114 4.65 8.56 6.75
C CYS A 114 3.80 7.49 6.05
N VAL A 115 2.53 7.38 6.44
CA VAL A 115 1.57 6.44 5.82
C VAL A 115 0.42 7.21 5.21
N VAL A 116 0.21 7.06 3.92
CA VAL A 116 -0.96 7.51 3.18
C VAL A 116 -1.79 6.28 2.86
N ALA A 117 -2.99 6.17 3.42
CA ALA A 117 -3.83 4.98 3.25
C ALA A 117 -5.28 5.33 2.93
N THR A 118 -5.92 4.46 2.14
CA THR A 118 -7.37 4.52 1.90
C THR A 118 -8.12 4.09 3.16
N GLN A 119 -9.13 4.86 3.58
CA GLN A 119 -9.96 4.52 4.76
C GLN A 119 -11.19 3.69 4.43
N TRP A 120 -11.68 3.76 3.20
CA TRP A 120 -12.94 3.15 2.77
C TRP A 120 -12.73 2.22 1.58
N TYR A 121 -13.67 1.29 1.37
CA TYR A 121 -13.64 0.45 0.19
C TYR A 121 -13.74 1.29 -1.08
N THR A 122 -12.99 0.88 -2.10
CA THR A 122 -12.74 1.65 -3.33
C THR A 122 -12.72 0.71 -4.53
N SER A 123 -12.57 1.25 -5.73
CA SER A 123 -12.36 0.50 -6.98
C SER A 123 -10.93 0.64 -7.49
N LEU A 124 -10.50 -0.27 -8.38
CA LEU A 124 -9.19 -0.14 -9.05
C LEU A 124 -9.10 1.20 -9.79
N GLN A 125 -10.15 1.57 -10.52
CA GLN A 125 -10.18 2.81 -11.30
C GLN A 125 -10.00 4.04 -10.41
N GLU A 126 -10.76 4.12 -9.32
CA GLU A 126 -10.71 5.25 -8.40
C GLU A 126 -9.33 5.37 -7.72
N ASN A 127 -8.72 4.23 -7.36
CA ASN A 127 -7.34 4.22 -6.86
C ASN A 127 -6.32 4.61 -7.94
N ALA A 128 -6.55 4.29 -9.22
CA ALA A 128 -5.67 4.71 -10.31
C ALA A 128 -5.72 6.22 -10.52
N GLU A 129 -6.91 6.82 -10.45
CA GLU A 129 -7.10 8.28 -10.51
C GLU A 129 -6.41 8.98 -9.33
N ARG A 130 -6.56 8.44 -8.10
CA ARG A 130 -5.83 8.92 -6.92
C ARG A 130 -4.33 8.81 -7.09
N LEU A 131 -3.84 7.69 -7.61
CA LEU A 131 -2.41 7.47 -7.85
C LEU A 131 -1.85 8.53 -8.80
N GLU A 132 -2.57 8.84 -9.88
CA GLU A 132 -2.16 9.87 -10.83
C GLU A 132 -2.05 11.25 -10.17
N ILE A 133 -3.04 11.63 -9.35
CA ILE A 133 -3.02 12.89 -8.59
C ILE A 133 -1.87 12.92 -7.58
N LEU A 134 -1.65 11.81 -6.85
CA LEU A 134 -0.55 11.67 -5.90
C LEU A 134 0.79 11.87 -6.61
N PHE A 135 1.04 11.14 -7.68
CA PHE A 135 2.32 11.17 -8.40
C PHE A 135 2.56 12.50 -9.08
N HIS A 136 1.56 13.07 -9.74
CA HIS A 136 1.70 14.38 -10.35
C HIS A 136 2.11 15.46 -9.33
N ASN A 137 1.50 15.44 -8.14
CA ASN A 137 1.79 16.46 -7.13
C ASN A 137 3.08 16.20 -6.36
N LEU A 138 3.37 14.95 -6.01
CA LEU A 138 4.59 14.59 -5.28
C LEU A 138 5.83 14.70 -6.16
N LEU A 139 5.78 14.14 -7.37
CA LEU A 139 6.95 13.98 -8.24
C LEU A 139 7.12 15.18 -9.18
N SER A 140 6.07 15.60 -9.87
CA SER A 140 6.19 16.70 -10.86
C SER A 140 6.12 18.08 -10.22
N ASN A 141 5.20 18.29 -9.27
CA ASN A 141 5.03 19.60 -8.62
C ASN A 141 5.88 19.78 -7.36
N GLY A 142 6.54 18.72 -6.87
CA GLY A 142 7.38 18.75 -5.66
C GLY A 142 6.62 19.13 -4.38
N ARG A 143 5.31 18.88 -4.31
CA ARG A 143 4.49 19.17 -3.13
C ARG A 143 4.80 18.18 -2.02
N THR A 144 4.64 18.64 -0.78
CA THR A 144 4.72 17.75 0.39
C THR A 144 3.57 16.74 0.41
N THR A 145 3.73 15.63 1.12
CA THR A 145 2.69 14.61 1.27
C THR A 145 1.41 15.18 1.85
N GLY A 146 1.49 16.03 2.89
CA GLY A 146 0.31 16.66 3.49
C GLY A 146 -0.45 17.57 2.53
N GLN A 147 0.25 18.40 1.75
CA GLN A 147 -0.37 19.23 0.72
C GLN A 147 -1.06 18.39 -0.35
N THR A 148 -0.44 17.28 -0.75
CA THR A 148 -0.98 16.40 -1.78
C THR A 148 -2.23 15.67 -1.30
N VAL A 149 -2.21 15.11 -0.08
CA VAL A 149 -3.39 14.44 0.50
C VAL A 149 -4.55 15.42 0.70
N HIS A 150 -4.28 16.67 1.05
CA HIS A 150 -5.33 17.70 1.15
C HIS A 150 -6.03 17.97 -0.20
N ILE A 151 -5.33 17.83 -1.32
CA ILE A 151 -5.93 17.97 -2.67
C ILE A 151 -6.90 16.81 -2.96
N LEU A 152 -6.59 15.60 -2.50
CA LEU A 152 -7.45 14.42 -2.68
C LEU A 152 -8.76 14.47 -1.88
N GLN A 153 -8.87 15.38 -0.91
CA GLN A 153 -10.06 15.54 -0.07
C GLN A 153 -11.10 16.49 -0.70
N LYS A 154 -10.77 17.15 -1.82
CA LYS A 154 -11.69 18.03 -2.56
C LYS A 154 -12.38 17.29 -3.68
#